data_AF-A0A8X6PZQ3-F1
#
_entry.id   AF-A0A8X6PZQ3-F1
#
_cell.length_a   1.000
_cell.length_b   1.000
_cell.length_c   1.000
_cell.angle_alpha   90.00
_cell.angle_beta   90.00
_cell.angle_gamma   90.00
#
_symmetry.space_group_name_H-M   'P 1'
#
loop_
_entity.id
_entity.type
_entity.pdbx_description
1 polymer ?
#
loop_
_entity_poly.entity_id
_entity_poly.type
_entity_poly.pdbx_seq_one_letter_code
_entity_poly.pdbx_strand_id
1 'polypeptide(L)'
;SAAYVSNNCDERKCEDISPFEDIGNIEFLPNKEQLSRICPNALRYIVCLLDNIKDCTGMGIAELTTSSNETLATESKLFLGIGSIFADLCDEDSSFHRDYVASVDCVSRFIEEGPGPNCKIGGGGSDNLETLDISHEDEELQCL
;
A
#
# COMPACT_ATOMS: atom_id res chain seq x y z
N SER A 1 5.08 0.29 15.82
CA SER A 1 5.74 -1.03 15.83
C SER A 1 4.66 -2.08 16.03
N ALA A 2 4.48 -2.99 15.07
CA ALA A 2 3.57 -4.15 15.17
C ALA A 2 4.22 -5.29 15.98
N ALA A 3 4.75 -4.93 17.14
CA ALA A 3 5.70 -5.74 17.88
C ALA A 3 5.01 -6.83 18.70
N TYR A 4 3.77 -6.67 19.14
CA TYR A 4 3.14 -7.68 19.98
C TYR A 4 2.84 -8.96 19.20
N VAL A 5 2.26 -8.87 18.00
CA VAL A 5 2.02 -10.04 17.15
C VAL A 5 3.34 -10.68 16.71
N SER A 6 4.27 -9.87 16.18
CA SER A 6 5.57 -10.34 15.67
C SER A 6 6.48 -10.93 16.76
N ASN A 7 6.40 -10.45 18.01
CA ASN A 7 7.18 -11.00 19.12
C ASN A 7 6.61 -12.29 19.71
N ASN A 8 5.31 -12.57 19.51
CA ASN A 8 4.65 -13.73 20.11
C ASN A 8 4.33 -14.84 19.09
N CYS A 9 4.26 -14.50 17.80
CA CYS A 9 3.99 -15.45 16.73
C CYS A 9 5.19 -15.53 15.79
N ASP A 10 5.59 -16.75 15.43
CA ASP A 10 6.77 -16.97 14.57
C ASP A 10 6.42 -16.66 13.11
N GLU A 11 6.61 -15.40 12.71
CA GLU A 11 6.34 -14.91 11.35
C GLU A 11 7.29 -15.51 10.31
N ARG A 12 8.42 -16.11 10.74
CA ARG A 12 9.40 -16.75 9.85
C ARG A 12 8.83 -17.93 9.06
N LYS A 13 7.68 -18.46 9.48
CA LYS A 13 6.96 -19.50 8.73
C LYS A 13 6.45 -19.03 7.38
N CYS A 14 6.38 -17.72 7.14
CA CYS A 14 5.89 -17.13 5.90
C CYS A 14 7.02 -16.46 5.08
N GLU A 15 8.27 -16.50 5.55
CA GLU A 15 9.41 -15.80 4.91
C GLU A 15 9.68 -16.28 3.47
N ASP A 16 9.43 -17.56 3.19
CA ASP A 16 9.67 -18.18 1.88
C ASP A 16 8.78 -17.64 0.76
N ILE A 17 7.65 -17.02 1.12
CA ILE A 17 6.69 -16.40 0.19
C ILE A 17 6.61 -14.89 0.37
N SER A 18 7.52 -14.30 1.13
CA SER A 18 7.57 -12.87 1.39
C SER A 18 7.77 -12.07 0.10
N PRO A 19 6.94 -11.06 -0.20
CA PRO A 19 7.11 -10.20 -1.37
C PRO A 19 8.18 -9.13 -1.15
N PHE A 20 8.84 -9.05 0.02
CA PHE A 20 9.68 -7.91 0.38
C PHE A 20 10.95 -7.79 -0.46
N GLU A 21 11.51 -8.90 -0.96
CA GLU A 21 12.64 -8.84 -1.89
C GLU A 21 12.20 -8.26 -3.24
N ASP A 22 11.06 -8.73 -3.77
CA ASP A 22 10.49 -8.21 -5.01
C ASP A 22 10.12 -6.73 -4.91
N ILE A 23 9.53 -6.31 -3.78
CA ILE A 23 9.19 -4.91 -3.49
C ILE A 23 10.45 -4.07 -3.29
N GLY A 24 11.47 -4.59 -2.60
CA GLY A 24 12.72 -3.89 -2.33
C GLY A 24 13.55 -3.59 -3.58
N ASN A 25 13.32 -4.33 -4.66
CA ASN A 25 13.94 -4.12 -5.97
C ASN A 25 13.24 -3.06 -6.83
N ILE A 26 12.16 -2.44 -6.34
CA ILE A 26 11.42 -1.39 -7.05
C ILE A 26 11.91 -0.03 -6.56
N GLU A 27 12.45 0.78 -7.48
CA GLU A 27 13.00 2.10 -7.16
C GLU A 27 11.93 3.14 -6.79
N PHE A 28 10.70 2.96 -7.28
CA PHE A 28 9.56 3.87 -7.05
C PHE A 28 8.29 3.07 -6.64
N LEU A 29 7.16 3.34 -7.28
CA LEU A 29 5.90 2.63 -7.09
C LEU A 29 5.79 1.52 -8.15
N PRO A 30 5.33 0.30 -7.79
CA PRO A 30 5.14 -0.76 -8.77
C PRO A 30 4.13 -0.33 -9.85
N ASN A 31 4.55 -0.37 -11.11
CA ASN A 31 3.62 -0.22 -12.23
C ASN A 31 2.73 -1.47 -12.37
N LYS A 32 1.79 -1.43 -13.33
CA LYS A 32 0.86 -2.55 -13.57
C LYS A 32 1.56 -3.90 -13.79
N GLU A 33 2.63 -3.92 -14.57
CA GLU A 33 3.36 -5.17 -14.85
C GLU A 33 4.05 -5.69 -13.59
N GLN A 34 4.67 -4.81 -12.80
CA GLN A 34 5.29 -5.18 -11.53
C GLN A 34 4.26 -5.68 -10.51
N LEU A 35 3.10 -5.02 -10.39
CA LEU A 35 1.99 -5.48 -9.56
C LEU A 35 1.55 -6.90 -9.94
N SER A 36 1.42 -7.21 -11.23
CA SER A 36 1.02 -8.54 -11.69
C SER A 36 1.96 -9.67 -11.21
N ARG A 37 3.24 -9.34 -10.96
CA ARG A 37 4.25 -10.28 -10.45
C ARG A 37 4.24 -10.36 -8.92
N ILE A 38 4.05 -9.24 -8.24
CA ILE A 38 4.13 -9.11 -6.77
C ILE A 38 2.85 -9.63 -6.10
N CYS A 39 1.69 -9.27 -6.65
CA CYS A 39 0.39 -9.51 -6.04
C CYS A 39 0.13 -10.98 -5.65
N PRO A 40 0.45 -11.99 -6.48
CA PRO A 40 0.27 -13.39 -6.09
C PRO A 40 1.02 -13.76 -4.80
N ASN A 41 2.27 -13.31 -4.65
CA ASN A 41 3.07 -13.60 -3.45
C ASN A 41 2.64 -12.75 -2.27
N ALA A 42 2.34 -11.46 -2.48
CA ALA A 42 1.88 -10.57 -1.43
C ALA A 42 0.56 -11.05 -0.78
N LEU A 43 -0.42 -11.46 -1.59
CA LEU A 43 -1.68 -12.01 -1.08
C LEU A 43 -1.47 -13.32 -0.32
N ARG A 44 -0.62 -14.22 -0.85
CA ARG A 44 -0.29 -15.48 -0.15
C ARG A 44 0.43 -15.24 1.16
N TYR A 45 1.36 -14.28 1.19
CA TYR A 45 2.07 -13.88 2.39
C TYR A 45 1.11 -13.34 3.46
N ILE A 46 0.18 -12.45 3.08
CA ILE A 46 -0.84 -11.93 3.98
C ILE A 46 -1.70 -13.07 4.54
N VAL A 47 -2.19 -13.98 3.70
CA VAL A 47 -2.97 -15.15 4.17
C VAL A 47 -2.16 -16.00 5.14
N CYS A 48 -0.89 -16.28 4.83
CA CYS A 48 -0.01 -17.04 5.72
C CYS A 48 0.17 -16.36 7.08
N LEU A 49 0.36 -15.03 7.11
CA LEU A 49 0.45 -14.28 8.35
C LEU A 49 -0.84 -14.39 9.17
N LEU A 50 -2.01 -14.24 8.53
CA LEU A 50 -3.30 -14.34 9.21
C LEU A 50 -3.55 -15.74 9.78
N ASP A 51 -3.21 -16.79 9.03
CA ASP A 51 -3.31 -18.18 9.48
C ASP A 51 -2.34 -18.45 10.63
N ASN A 52 -1.09 -17.98 10.54
CA ASN A 52 -0.11 -18.13 11.62
C ASN A 52 -0.55 -17.41 12.90
N ILE A 53 -1.18 -16.24 12.80
CA ILE A 53 -1.76 -15.53 13.95
C ILE A 53 -2.88 -16.35 14.57
N LYS A 54 -3.75 -16.95 13.75
CA LYS A 54 -4.82 -17.83 14.24
C LYS A 54 -4.27 -19.07 14.94
N ASP A 55 -3.27 -19.71 14.37
CA ASP A 55 -2.63 -20.90 14.97
C ASP A 55 -1.91 -20.57 16.29
N CYS A 56 -1.27 -19.40 16.35
CA CYS A 56 -0.52 -18.90 17.50
C CYS A 56 -1.43 -18.47 18.66
N THR A 57 -2.50 -17.73 18.36
CA THR A 57 -3.36 -17.09 19.37
C THR A 57 -4.65 -17.88 19.65
N GLY A 58 -5.01 -18.81 18.78
CA GLY A 58 -6.29 -19.52 18.79
C GLY A 58 -7.47 -18.67 18.28
N MET A 59 -7.24 -17.42 17.89
CA MET A 59 -8.26 -16.46 17.45
C MET A 59 -7.90 -15.87 16.09
N GLY A 60 -8.91 -15.62 15.25
CA GLY A 60 -8.70 -14.92 13.99
C GLY A 60 -8.34 -13.45 14.22
N ILE A 61 -7.59 -12.86 13.28
CA ILE A 61 -7.16 -11.45 13.37
C ILE A 61 -8.33 -10.47 13.58
N ALA A 62 -9.50 -10.76 12.99
CA ALA A 62 -10.70 -9.94 13.12
C ALA A 62 -11.22 -9.93 14.57
N GLU A 63 -11.19 -11.07 15.25
CA GLU A 63 -11.60 -11.18 16.65
C GLU A 63 -10.65 -10.39 17.56
N LEU A 64 -9.34 -10.47 17.27
CA LEU A 64 -8.29 -9.78 18.01
C LEU A 64 -8.42 -8.24 17.98
N THR A 65 -9.08 -7.68 16.97
CA THR A 65 -9.35 -6.22 16.91
C THR A 65 -10.22 -5.69 18.04
N THR A 66 -10.94 -6.57 18.74
CA THR A 66 -11.81 -6.26 19.88
C THR A 66 -11.23 -6.74 21.22
N SER A 67 -9.96 -7.17 21.21
CA SER A 67 -9.26 -7.62 22.41
C SER A 67 -9.24 -6.54 23.50
N SER A 68 -9.29 -6.96 24.76
CA SER A 68 -9.09 -6.08 25.92
C SER A 68 -7.64 -5.58 26.03
N ASN A 69 -6.70 -6.22 25.33
CA ASN A 69 -5.34 -5.71 25.18
C ASN A 69 -5.31 -4.69 24.03
N GLU A 70 -5.24 -3.41 24.37
CA GLU A 70 -5.28 -2.29 23.40
C GLU A 70 -4.18 -2.36 22.35
N THR A 71 -2.97 -2.77 22.73
CA THR A 71 -1.85 -2.92 21.79
C THR A 71 -2.16 -3.99 20.76
N LEU A 72 -2.60 -5.17 21.21
CA LEU A 72 -2.97 -6.27 20.32
C LEU A 72 -4.15 -5.90 19.41
N ALA A 73 -5.16 -5.22 19.96
CA ALA A 73 -6.31 -4.75 19.19
C ALA A 73 -5.90 -3.75 18.09
N THR A 74 -5.00 -2.81 18.42
CA THR A 74 -4.51 -1.79 17.49
C THR A 74 -3.66 -2.42 16.38
N GLU A 75 -2.72 -3.31 16.74
CA GLU A 75 -1.90 -4.03 15.76
C GLU A 75 -2.76 -4.90 14.84
N SER A 76 -3.76 -5.59 15.39
CA SER A 76 -4.65 -6.43 14.59
C SER A 76 -5.47 -5.63 13.58
N LYS A 77 -5.93 -4.43 13.95
CA LYS A 77 -6.58 -3.50 13.03
C LYS A 77 -5.64 -3.05 11.91
N LEU A 78 -4.38 -2.76 12.25
CA LEU A 78 -3.37 -2.38 11.27
C LEU A 78 -3.12 -3.50 10.25
N PHE A 79 -2.92 -4.74 10.73
CA PHE A 79 -2.73 -5.90 9.85
C PHE A 79 -3.92 -6.14 8.93
N LEU A 80 -5.15 -6.06 9.47
CA LEU A 80 -6.35 -6.16 8.65
C LEU A 80 -6.47 -5.05 7.61
N GLY A 81 -6.16 -3.81 8.01
CA GLY A 81 -6.17 -2.66 7.11
C GLY A 81 -5.18 -2.84 5.95
N ILE A 82 -3.94 -3.22 6.26
CA ILE A 82 -2.92 -3.53 5.25
C ILE A 82 -3.39 -4.66 4.34
N GLY A 83 -3.93 -5.73 4.91
CA GLY A 83 -4.48 -6.85 4.15
C GLY A 83 -5.57 -6.43 3.15
N SER A 84 -6.49 -5.56 3.59
CA SER A 84 -7.55 -5.01 2.73
C SER A 84 -6.98 -4.15 1.61
N ILE A 85 -6.02 -3.27 1.92
CA ILE A 85 -5.38 -2.41 0.90
C ILE A 85 -4.71 -3.27 -0.17
N PHE A 86 -3.97 -4.31 0.22
CA PHE A 86 -3.35 -5.22 -0.75
C PHE A 86 -4.38 -6.03 -1.53
N ALA A 87 -5.47 -6.46 -0.91
CA ALA A 87 -6.56 -7.14 -1.62
C ALA A 87 -7.15 -6.24 -2.72
N ASP A 88 -7.49 -4.99 -2.38
CA ASP A 88 -8.02 -4.03 -3.34
C ASP A 88 -6.98 -3.65 -4.41
N LEU A 89 -5.72 -3.41 -4.01
CA LEU A 89 -4.63 -3.09 -4.93
C LEU A 89 -4.33 -4.22 -5.92
N CYS A 90 -4.52 -5.47 -5.52
CA CYS A 90 -4.22 -6.64 -6.32
C CYS A 90 -5.42 -7.18 -7.11
N ASP A 91 -6.61 -6.64 -6.89
CA ASP A 91 -7.79 -6.93 -7.69
C ASP A 91 -7.87 -5.97 -8.88
N GLU A 92 -7.62 -6.48 -10.09
CA GLU A 92 -7.65 -5.69 -11.34
C GLU A 92 -9.02 -5.05 -11.60
N ASP A 93 -10.09 -5.62 -11.05
CA ASP A 93 -11.46 -5.12 -11.18
C ASP A 93 -11.83 -4.09 -10.11
N SER A 94 -10.97 -3.84 -9.11
CA SER A 94 -11.21 -2.83 -8.09
C SER A 94 -11.00 -1.42 -8.62
N SER A 95 -11.74 -0.43 -8.08
CA SER A 95 -11.47 0.98 -8.40
C SER A 95 -10.09 1.41 -7.92
N PHE A 96 -9.68 0.94 -6.73
CA PHE A 96 -8.41 1.28 -6.13
C PHE A 96 -7.22 0.86 -7.01
N HIS A 97 -7.24 -0.35 -7.59
CA HIS A 97 -6.21 -0.82 -8.51
C HIS A 97 -6.14 0.07 -9.75
N ARG A 98 -7.28 0.38 -10.38
CA ARG A 98 -7.32 1.21 -11.58
C ARG A 98 -6.79 2.62 -11.33
N ASP A 99 -7.23 3.23 -10.23
CA ASP A 99 -6.81 4.58 -9.85
C ASP A 99 -5.30 4.59 -9.53
N TYR A 100 -4.82 3.59 -8.78
CA TYR A 100 -3.41 3.43 -8.48
C TYR A 100 -2.54 3.31 -9.75
N VAL A 101 -2.90 2.40 -10.67
CA VAL A 101 -2.13 2.21 -11.92
C VAL A 101 -2.10 3.50 -12.75
N ALA A 102 -3.23 4.21 -12.85
CA ALA A 102 -3.30 5.48 -13.56
C ALA A 102 -2.39 6.56 -12.92
N SER A 103 -2.37 6.64 -11.59
CA SER A 103 -1.50 7.57 -10.85
C SER A 103 -0.02 7.22 -11.02
N VAL A 104 0.36 5.94 -10.94
CA VAL A 104 1.75 5.50 -11.13
C VAL A 104 2.23 5.82 -12.54
N ASP A 105 1.44 5.49 -13.56
CA ASP A 105 1.79 5.81 -14.96
C ASP A 105 2.00 7.31 -15.16
N CYS A 106 1.20 8.15 -14.50
CA CYS A 106 1.34 9.59 -14.55
C CYS A 106 2.62 10.10 -13.87
N VAL A 107 2.92 9.59 -12.68
CA VAL A 107 4.15 9.93 -11.94
C VAL A 107 5.38 9.50 -12.72
N SER A 108 5.38 8.29 -13.30
CA SER A 108 6.49 7.81 -14.14
C SER A 108 6.74 8.74 -15.34
N ARG A 109 5.69 9.16 -16.05
CA ARG A 109 5.81 10.13 -17.15
C ARG A 109 6.32 11.49 -16.68
N PHE A 110 5.86 11.97 -15.54
CA PHE A 110 6.35 13.23 -14.98
C PHE A 110 7.85 13.18 -14.66
N ILE A 111 8.33 12.06 -14.14
CA ILE A 111 9.76 11.85 -13.83
C ILE A 111 10.60 11.75 -15.11
N GLU A 112 10.14 11.04 -16.13
CA GLU A 112 10.89 10.77 -17.36
C GLU A 112 10.89 11.95 -18.34
N GLU A 113 9.74 12.60 -18.52
CA GLU A 113 9.52 13.59 -19.58
C GLU A 113 9.41 15.03 -19.05
N GLY A 114 9.36 15.21 -17.72
CA GLY A 114 8.98 16.47 -17.09
C GLY A 114 7.47 16.75 -17.20
N PRO A 115 6.98 17.93 -16.79
CA PRO A 115 5.57 18.28 -16.95
C PRO A 115 5.21 18.41 -18.43
N GLY A 116 4.71 17.33 -19.02
CA GLY A 116 4.11 17.34 -20.35
C GLY A 116 2.77 18.11 -20.38
N PRO A 117 2.25 18.48 -21.56
CA PRO A 117 1.03 19.29 -21.70
C PRO A 117 -0.25 18.65 -21.13
N ASN A 118 -0.20 17.36 -20.76
CA ASN A 118 -1.33 16.60 -20.20
C ASN A 118 -1.18 16.30 -18.69
N CYS A 119 -0.05 16.61 -18.06
CA CYS A 119 0.07 16.61 -16.60
C CYS A 119 -0.20 18.03 -16.11
N LYS A 120 -1.48 18.35 -15.85
CA LYS A 120 -1.82 19.63 -15.22
C LYS A 120 -1.73 19.45 -13.72
N ILE A 121 -0.78 20.15 -13.10
CA ILE A 121 -0.94 20.51 -11.69
C ILE A 121 -2.24 21.31 -11.63
N GLY A 122 -3.20 20.88 -10.81
CA GLY A 122 -4.52 21.49 -10.69
C GLY A 122 -4.46 22.90 -10.10
N GLY A 123 -3.91 23.86 -10.85
CA GLY A 123 -3.89 25.27 -10.52
C GLY A 123 -5.02 25.99 -11.26
N GLY A 124 -6.12 26.25 -10.56
CA GLY A 124 -7.04 27.28 -10.98
C GLY A 124 -6.34 28.63 -10.87
N GLY A 125 -6.09 29.29 -12.01
CA GLY A 125 -5.72 30.70 -12.05
C GLY A 125 -4.35 30.98 -12.65
N SER A 126 -4.38 31.68 -13.78
CA SER A 126 -3.23 32.27 -14.47
C SER A 126 -2.50 33.28 -13.57
N ASP A 127 -1.19 33.34 -13.79
CA ASP A 127 -0.28 34.48 -13.61
C ASP A 127 0.71 34.44 -12.43
N ASN A 128 1.98 34.44 -12.84
CA ASN A 128 3.21 34.83 -12.14
C ASN A 128 3.94 33.79 -11.29
N LEU A 129 5.09 33.42 -11.84
CA LEU A 129 6.24 32.78 -11.22
C LEU A 129 6.78 33.68 -10.10
N GLU A 130 6.35 33.48 -8.86
CA GLU A 130 7.08 33.93 -7.67
C GLU A 130 6.64 33.14 -6.42
N THR A 131 7.60 32.40 -5.85
CA THR A 131 7.60 31.84 -4.48
C THR A 131 6.72 30.61 -4.24
N LEU A 132 7.37 29.44 -4.10
CA LEU A 132 6.81 28.26 -3.43
C LEU A 132 6.57 28.62 -1.95
N ASP A 133 5.34 28.99 -1.61
CA ASP A 133 4.87 29.00 -0.23
C ASP A 133 4.23 27.64 0.05
N ILE A 134 4.92 26.81 0.84
CA ILE A 134 4.46 25.49 1.27
C ILE A 134 3.45 25.72 2.39
N SER A 135 2.26 26.14 2.03
CA SER A 135 1.14 26.25 2.96
C SER A 135 -0.19 26.22 2.22
N HIS A 136 -0.57 25.08 1.65
CA HIS A 136 -1.99 24.70 1.50
C HIS A 136 -2.09 23.19 1.26
N GLU A 137 -2.91 22.56 2.08
CA GLU A 137 -3.43 21.21 1.90
C GLU A 137 -4.25 21.17 0.59
N ASP A 138 -4.21 20.05 -0.14
CA ASP A 138 -4.99 19.72 -1.37
C ASP A 138 -4.35 20.00 -2.76
N GLU A 139 -3.08 19.69 -2.98
CA GLU A 139 -2.55 19.48 -4.35
C GLU A 139 -2.65 18.00 -4.76
N GLU A 140 -3.81 17.60 -5.32
CA GLU A 140 -3.91 16.32 -6.03
C GLU A 140 -3.32 16.45 -7.44
N LEU A 141 -2.39 15.56 -7.78
CA LEU A 141 -1.88 15.41 -9.14
C LEU A 141 -3.03 14.89 -10.02
N GLN A 142 -3.62 15.76 -10.85
CA GLN A 142 -4.71 15.37 -11.75
C GLN A 142 -4.18 15.06 -13.15
N CYS A 143 -4.32 13.80 -13.56
CA CYS A 143 -3.91 13.31 -14.87
C CYS A 143 -5.19 13.08 -15.70
N LEU A 144 -5.45 13.99 -16.64
CA LEU A 144 -6.65 14.00 -17.50
C LEU A 144 -6.54 13.02 -18.68
#